data_AF-A0A1H7ZYZ0-F1
#
_entry.id   AF-A0A1H7ZYZ0-F1
#
_cell.length_a   1.000
_cell.length_b   1.000
_cell.length_c   1.000
_cell.angle_alpha   90.00
_cell.angle_beta   90.00
_cell.angle_gamma   90.00
#
_symmetry.space_group_name_H-M   'P 1'
#
loop_
_entity.id
_entity.type
_entity.pdbx_description
1 polymer ?
#
loop_
_entity_poly.entity_id
_entity_poly.type
_entity_poly.pdbx_seq_one_letter_code
_entity_poly.pdbx_strand_id
1 'polypeptide(L)'
;MKKKLLVILLIITTIIMFNTFVMANNVQERENEIKHLKVKIKKVKDVKRKVKILKRLGILYHREAALGNEEAVAKAIDYLKEAKMLSNSPAIRAWYGSALTLKGRYAFAFGKLYYSKKGIGILDEVINEAPKNIEARLVRGINSLYLPDFIFRRLDLAKEDLQYVINLANNNSQLVTKEELATAHLNLGKYYQKRNKQQLAINEWKRVIALGINQTQVKRAKEYIVEIKTTN
;
A
#
# COMPACT_ATOMS: atom_id res chain seq x y z
N MET A 1 -24.44 28.85 -22.08
CA MET A 1 -23.99 27.46 -21.87
C MET A 1 -22.56 27.17 -22.38
N LYS A 2 -22.22 27.48 -23.64
CA LYS A 2 -20.92 27.12 -24.25
C LYS A 2 -19.67 27.61 -23.49
N LYS A 3 -19.65 28.86 -22.98
CA LYS A 3 -18.51 29.40 -22.20
C LYS A 3 -18.26 28.66 -20.87
N LYS A 4 -19.32 28.29 -20.13
CA LYS A 4 -19.19 27.51 -18.88
C LYS A 4 -18.65 26.10 -19.13
N LEU A 5 -19.10 25.46 -20.23
CA LEU A 5 -18.61 24.13 -20.62
C LEU A 5 -17.13 24.17 -21.02
N LEU A 6 -16.69 25.22 -21.74
CA LEU A 6 -15.29 25.40 -22.14
C LEU A 6 -14.35 25.57 -20.92
N VAL A 7 -14.78 26.35 -19.92
CA VAL A 7 -14.03 26.54 -18.67
C VAL A 7 -13.93 25.25 -17.88
N ILE A 8 -15.00 24.46 -17.79
CA ILE A 8 -14.98 23.15 -17.14
C ILE A 8 -14.01 22.21 -17.86
N LEU A 9 -14.01 22.19 -19.20
CA LEU A 9 -13.10 21.36 -19.99
C LEU A 9 -11.62 21.72 -19.73
N LEU A 10 -11.29 23.02 -19.69
CA LEU A 10 -9.93 23.52 -19.39
C LEU A 10 -9.47 23.17 -17.97
N ILE A 11 -10.38 23.22 -16.99
CA ILE A 11 -10.07 22.81 -15.61
C ILE A 11 -9.81 21.30 -15.55
N ILE A 12 -10.60 20.50 -16.27
CA ILE A 12 -10.41 19.04 -16.30
C ILE A 12 -9.07 18.68 -16.96
N THR A 13 -8.71 19.30 -18.08
CA THR A 13 -7.44 19.00 -18.78
C THR A 13 -6.22 19.42 -17.96
N THR A 14 -6.27 20.58 -17.29
CA THR A 14 -5.19 21.02 -16.40
C THR A 14 -5.03 20.10 -15.18
N ILE A 15 -6.13 19.62 -14.60
CA ILE A 15 -6.10 18.58 -13.55
C ILE A 15 -5.47 17.30 -14.08
N ILE A 16 -5.85 16.84 -15.28
CA ILE A 16 -5.28 15.63 -15.91
C ILE A 16 -3.77 15.78 -16.16
N MET A 17 -3.31 16.92 -16.72
CA MET A 17 -1.89 17.17 -16.98
C MET A 17 -1.06 17.29 -15.70
N PHE A 18 -1.58 17.99 -14.69
CA PHE A 18 -0.94 18.02 -13.37
C PHE A 18 -0.88 16.62 -12.76
N ASN A 19 -1.90 15.79 -13.01
CA ASN A 19 -1.96 14.44 -12.50
C ASN A 19 -0.91 13.52 -13.13
N THR A 20 -0.72 13.57 -14.46
CA THR A 20 0.31 12.78 -15.16
C THR A 20 1.70 13.21 -14.75
N PHE A 21 1.96 14.51 -14.61
CA PHE A 21 3.24 15.06 -14.17
C PHE A 21 3.64 14.57 -12.76
N VAL A 22 2.73 14.63 -11.78
CA VAL A 22 3.02 14.14 -10.42
C VAL A 22 3.27 12.63 -10.40
N MET A 23 2.55 11.85 -11.21
CA MET A 23 2.78 10.40 -11.29
C MET A 23 4.14 10.07 -11.90
N ALA A 24 4.54 10.79 -12.96
CA ALA A 24 5.85 10.63 -13.59
C ALA A 24 6.99 10.97 -12.61
N ASN A 25 6.88 12.07 -11.86
CA ASN A 25 7.88 12.43 -10.84
C ASN A 25 7.98 11.36 -9.75
N ASN A 26 6.86 10.86 -9.25
CA ASN A 26 6.83 9.81 -8.24
C ASN A 26 7.47 8.50 -8.74
N VAL A 27 7.30 8.15 -10.01
CA VAL A 27 7.96 6.97 -10.62
C VAL A 27 9.47 7.22 -10.68
N GLN A 28 9.89 8.36 -11.20
CA GLN A 28 11.30 8.72 -11.33
C GLN A 28 12.03 8.74 -9.98
N GLU A 29 11.40 9.29 -8.93
CA GLU A 29 11.94 9.30 -7.57
C GLU A 29 12.17 7.88 -7.04
N ARG A 30 11.21 6.97 -7.25
CA ARG A 30 11.34 5.58 -6.80
C ARG A 30 12.42 4.83 -7.59
N GLU A 31 12.52 5.04 -8.89
CA GLU A 31 13.60 4.47 -9.70
C GLU A 31 14.98 4.95 -9.24
N ASN A 32 15.10 6.24 -8.96
CA ASN A 32 16.32 6.83 -8.41
C ASN A 32 16.66 6.24 -7.04
N GLU A 33 15.67 6.07 -6.16
CA GLU A 33 15.85 5.44 -4.86
C GLU A 33 16.30 3.97 -4.99
N ILE A 34 15.66 3.19 -5.86
CA ILE A 34 16.05 1.80 -6.14
C ILE A 34 17.50 1.75 -6.64
N LYS A 35 17.86 2.60 -7.61
CA LYS A 35 19.23 2.66 -8.15
C LYS A 35 20.25 2.98 -7.06
N HIS A 36 19.97 3.98 -6.23
CA HIS A 36 20.82 4.36 -5.11
C HIS A 36 21.00 3.22 -4.10
N LEU A 37 19.90 2.58 -3.68
CA LEU A 37 19.93 1.48 -2.72
C LEU A 37 20.66 0.24 -3.26
N LYS A 38 20.53 -0.07 -4.56
CA LYS A 38 21.28 -1.15 -5.22
C LYS A 38 22.79 -0.90 -5.25
N VAL A 39 23.23 0.36 -5.30
CA VAL A 39 24.66 0.68 -5.15
C VAL A 39 25.08 0.54 -3.69
N LYS A 40 24.26 1.07 -2.76
CA LYS A 40 24.55 1.07 -1.32
C LYS A 40 24.66 -0.34 -0.74
N ILE A 41 23.80 -1.26 -1.16
CA ILE A 41 23.81 -2.65 -0.67
C ILE A 41 25.08 -3.43 -1.04
N LYS A 42 25.73 -3.10 -2.16
CA LYS A 42 26.99 -3.74 -2.55
C LYS A 42 28.17 -3.36 -1.65
N LYS A 43 28.08 -2.20 -0.98
CA LYS A 43 29.16 -1.64 -0.16
C LYS A 43 28.93 -1.80 1.35
N VAL A 44 27.71 -2.15 1.76
CA VAL A 44 27.36 -2.21 3.18
C VAL A 44 27.88 -3.51 3.82
N LYS A 45 28.73 -3.37 4.84
CA LYS A 45 29.25 -4.50 5.63
C LYS A 45 28.38 -4.82 6.85
N ASP A 46 27.77 -3.80 7.45
CA ASP A 46 26.91 -3.96 8.61
C ASP A 46 25.60 -4.69 8.24
N VAL A 47 25.38 -5.84 8.88
CA VAL A 47 24.21 -6.71 8.62
C VAL A 47 22.91 -5.97 8.91
N LYS A 48 22.83 -5.19 10.00
CA LYS A 48 21.59 -4.47 10.36
C LYS A 48 21.20 -3.44 9.29
N ARG A 49 22.17 -2.66 8.79
CA ARG A 49 21.97 -1.74 7.66
C ARG A 49 21.65 -2.49 6.37
N LYS A 50 22.29 -3.64 6.11
CA LYS A 50 21.99 -4.49 4.94
C LYS A 50 20.52 -4.94 4.95
N VAL A 51 20.02 -5.44 6.09
CA VAL A 51 18.60 -5.83 6.26
C VAL A 51 17.66 -4.67 5.99
N LYS A 52 17.94 -3.46 6.51
CA LYS A 52 17.12 -2.27 6.26
C LYS A 52 17.05 -1.93 4.77
N ILE A 53 18.18 -2.01 4.06
CA ILE A 53 18.25 -1.74 2.62
C ILE A 53 17.49 -2.81 1.83
N LEU A 54 17.69 -4.09 2.14
CA LEU A 54 16.98 -5.21 1.51
C LEU A 54 15.46 -5.09 1.68
N LYS A 55 15.00 -4.86 2.92
CA LYS A 55 13.59 -4.63 3.21
C LYS A 55 13.05 -3.46 2.36
N ARG A 56 13.76 -2.33 2.32
CA ARG A 56 13.33 -1.16 1.55
C ARG A 56 13.27 -1.43 0.04
N LEU A 57 14.27 -2.09 -0.54
CA LEU A 57 14.25 -2.52 -1.94
C LEU A 57 13.06 -3.43 -2.22
N GLY A 58 12.83 -4.40 -1.33
CA GLY A 58 11.67 -5.29 -1.38
C GLY A 58 10.32 -4.56 -1.43
N ILE A 59 10.14 -3.56 -0.56
CA ILE A 59 8.93 -2.73 -0.49
C ILE A 59 8.76 -1.88 -1.77
N LEU A 60 9.85 -1.31 -2.29
CA LEU A 60 9.81 -0.48 -3.51
C LEU A 60 9.40 -1.33 -4.71
N TYR A 61 10.02 -2.50 -4.91
CA TYR A 61 9.62 -3.42 -5.97
C TYR A 61 8.21 -3.99 -5.76
N HIS A 62 7.81 -4.25 -4.51
CA HIS A 62 6.42 -4.62 -4.21
C HIS A 62 5.44 -3.53 -4.67
N ARG A 63 5.77 -2.25 -4.45
CA ARG A 63 4.95 -1.12 -4.89
C ARG A 63 4.87 -1.04 -6.42
N GLU A 64 5.97 -1.25 -7.13
CA GLU A 64 5.98 -1.33 -8.60
C GLU A 64 5.09 -2.47 -9.10
N ALA A 65 5.19 -3.66 -8.49
CA ALA A 65 4.33 -4.79 -8.82
C ALA A 65 2.85 -4.51 -8.52
N ALA A 66 2.55 -3.83 -7.42
CA ALA A 66 1.17 -3.44 -7.11
C ALA A 66 0.59 -2.48 -8.16
N LEU A 67 1.44 -1.65 -8.79
CA LEU A 67 1.11 -0.68 -9.84
C LEU A 67 1.06 -1.27 -11.26
N GLY A 68 1.38 -2.55 -11.44
CA GLY A 68 1.27 -3.22 -12.74
C GLY A 68 2.56 -3.81 -13.29
N ASN A 69 3.73 -3.47 -12.72
CA ASN A 69 5.02 -3.99 -13.19
C ASN A 69 5.24 -5.44 -12.74
N GLU A 70 4.86 -6.40 -13.58
CA GLU A 70 4.99 -7.84 -13.30
C GLU A 70 6.42 -8.26 -12.96
N GLU A 71 7.42 -7.75 -13.69
CA GLU A 71 8.82 -8.09 -13.46
C GLU A 71 9.33 -7.69 -12.06
N ALA A 72 8.69 -6.71 -11.44
CA ALA A 72 9.02 -6.28 -10.09
C ALA A 72 8.65 -7.30 -9.01
N VAL A 73 7.74 -8.25 -9.30
CA VAL A 73 7.30 -9.28 -8.35
C VAL A 73 8.47 -10.15 -7.90
N ALA A 74 9.26 -10.66 -8.85
CA ALA A 74 10.41 -11.52 -8.55
C ALA A 74 11.43 -10.77 -7.67
N LYS A 75 11.76 -9.53 -8.06
CA LYS A 75 12.69 -8.66 -7.32
C LYS A 75 12.19 -8.39 -5.90
N ALA A 76 10.90 -8.11 -5.72
CA ALA A 76 10.30 -7.90 -4.40
C ALA A 76 10.48 -9.13 -3.51
N ILE A 77 10.14 -10.31 -4.03
CA ILE A 77 10.26 -11.59 -3.32
C ILE A 77 11.71 -11.88 -2.95
N ASP A 78 12.66 -11.69 -3.88
CA ASP A 78 14.06 -12.01 -3.65
C ASP A 78 14.68 -11.14 -2.56
N TYR A 79 14.50 -9.81 -2.62
CA TYR A 79 15.02 -8.92 -1.60
C TYR A 79 14.38 -9.14 -0.23
N LEU A 80 13.07 -9.41 -0.18
CA LEU A 80 12.36 -9.69 1.08
C LEU A 80 12.75 -11.06 1.65
N LYS A 81 12.99 -12.06 0.78
CA LYS A 81 13.50 -13.37 1.19
C LYS A 81 14.90 -13.24 1.78
N GLU A 82 15.80 -12.50 1.13
CA GLU A 82 17.15 -12.23 1.66
C GLU A 82 17.08 -11.47 2.99
N ALA A 83 16.25 -10.43 3.08
CA ALA A 83 16.04 -9.69 4.34
C ALA A 83 15.56 -10.63 5.46
N LYS A 84 14.64 -11.54 5.15
CA LYS A 84 14.04 -12.50 6.10
C LYS A 84 15.06 -13.52 6.59
N MET A 85 15.97 -13.97 5.73
CA MET A 85 17.05 -14.90 6.10
C MET A 85 18.04 -14.25 7.06
N LEU A 86 18.33 -12.96 6.89
CA LEU A 86 19.23 -12.20 7.77
C LEU A 86 18.55 -11.70 9.04
N SER A 87 17.25 -11.41 8.99
CA SER A 87 16.44 -11.00 10.14
C SER A 87 14.97 -11.35 9.93
N ASN A 88 14.50 -12.35 10.68
CA ASN A 88 13.14 -12.85 10.58
C ASN A 88 12.13 -12.01 11.37
N SER A 89 12.14 -10.68 11.19
CA SER A 89 11.21 -9.78 11.90
C SER A 89 9.77 -9.89 11.35
N PRO A 90 8.73 -9.66 12.19
CA PRO A 90 7.33 -9.69 11.78
C PRO A 90 7.04 -8.82 10.55
N ALA A 91 7.58 -7.60 10.52
CA ALA A 91 7.41 -6.68 9.40
C ALA A 91 7.97 -7.24 8.08
N ILE A 92 9.16 -7.83 8.09
CA ILE A 92 9.77 -8.42 6.89
C ILE A 92 8.96 -9.63 6.41
N ARG A 93 8.54 -10.49 7.33
CA ARG A 93 7.67 -11.64 7.00
C ARG A 93 6.33 -11.18 6.40
N ALA A 94 5.72 -10.12 6.96
CA ALA A 94 4.47 -9.57 6.42
C ALA A 94 4.65 -9.07 4.99
N TRP A 95 5.67 -8.25 4.72
CA TRP A 95 5.96 -7.81 3.35
C TRP A 95 6.25 -8.96 2.41
N TYR A 96 6.99 -9.99 2.87
CA TYR A 96 7.24 -11.19 2.08
C TYR A 96 5.96 -11.95 1.72
N GLY A 97 5.05 -12.13 2.69
CA GLY A 97 3.72 -12.70 2.46
C GLY A 97 2.92 -11.88 1.44
N SER A 98 2.91 -10.56 1.58
CA SER A 98 2.25 -9.66 0.63
C SER A 98 2.83 -9.77 -0.79
N ALA A 99 4.16 -9.84 -0.94
CA ALA A 99 4.80 -10.04 -2.24
C ALA A 99 4.42 -11.39 -2.88
N LEU A 100 4.23 -12.45 -2.09
CA LEU A 100 3.72 -13.72 -2.59
C LEU A 100 2.27 -13.62 -3.08
N THR A 101 1.41 -12.86 -2.41
CA THR A 101 0.05 -12.65 -2.94
C THR A 101 0.06 -11.90 -4.28
N LEU A 102 0.98 -10.94 -4.48
CA LEU A 102 1.17 -10.27 -5.77
C LEU A 102 1.63 -11.26 -6.84
N LYS A 103 2.49 -12.23 -6.51
CA LYS A 103 2.81 -13.33 -7.44
C LYS A 103 1.57 -14.12 -7.86
N GLY A 104 0.59 -14.27 -6.97
CA GLY A 104 -0.72 -14.84 -7.30
C GLY A 104 -1.50 -14.05 -8.36
N ARG A 105 -1.36 -12.72 -8.42
CA ARG A 105 -2.00 -11.90 -9.46
C ARG A 105 -1.52 -12.29 -10.86
N TYR A 106 -0.21 -12.44 -11.01
CA TYR A 106 0.48 -12.66 -12.29
C TYR A 106 0.67 -14.12 -12.68
N ALA A 107 0.55 -15.05 -11.73
CA ALA A 107 0.68 -16.46 -12.01
C ALA A 107 -0.39 -16.99 -12.98
N PHE A 108 -0.06 -18.06 -13.70
CA PHE A 108 -0.99 -18.79 -14.55
C PHE A 108 -1.83 -19.80 -13.76
N ALA A 109 -3.12 -19.94 -14.11
CA ALA A 109 -4.05 -20.94 -13.61
C ALA A 109 -3.95 -21.21 -12.08
N PHE A 110 -3.66 -22.45 -11.68
CA PHE A 110 -3.56 -22.89 -10.28
C PHE A 110 -2.50 -22.13 -9.47
N GLY A 111 -1.50 -21.56 -10.13
CA GLY A 111 -0.51 -20.70 -9.49
C GLY A 111 -1.13 -19.48 -8.83
N LYS A 112 -2.22 -18.93 -9.38
CA LYS A 112 -2.90 -17.76 -8.82
C LYS A 112 -3.37 -18.02 -7.39
N LEU A 113 -4.09 -19.13 -7.20
CA LEU A 113 -4.64 -19.49 -5.91
C LEU A 113 -3.54 -19.96 -4.95
N TYR A 114 -2.58 -20.74 -5.44
CA TYR A 114 -1.46 -21.24 -4.64
C TYR A 114 -0.66 -20.10 -4.00
N TYR A 115 -0.18 -19.15 -4.80
CA TYR A 115 0.64 -18.04 -4.29
C TYR A 115 -0.17 -17.08 -3.41
N SER A 116 -1.44 -16.85 -3.76
CA SER A 116 -2.34 -16.05 -2.92
C SER A 116 -2.53 -16.69 -1.53
N LYS A 117 -2.90 -17.98 -1.47
CA LYS A 117 -3.08 -18.70 -0.19
C LYS A 117 -1.79 -18.78 0.60
N LYS A 118 -0.64 -19.01 -0.06
CA LYS A 118 0.66 -19.05 0.60
C LYS A 118 1.02 -17.70 1.24
N GLY A 119 0.83 -16.61 0.52
CA GLY A 119 1.08 -15.26 1.05
C GLY A 119 0.14 -14.91 2.20
N ILE A 120 -1.14 -15.26 2.07
CA ILE A 120 -2.16 -15.09 3.12
C ILE A 120 -1.78 -15.86 4.40
N GLY A 121 -1.39 -17.13 4.27
CA GLY A 121 -1.01 -17.94 5.43
C GLY A 121 0.14 -17.31 6.23
N ILE A 122 1.16 -16.79 5.53
CA ILE A 122 2.27 -16.07 6.18
C ILE A 122 1.78 -14.80 6.90
N LEU A 123 0.87 -14.04 6.28
CA LEU A 123 0.33 -12.82 6.90
C LEU A 123 -0.45 -13.14 8.19
N ASP A 124 -1.24 -14.21 8.18
CA ASP A 124 -2.00 -14.64 9.36
C ASP A 124 -1.08 -15.15 10.47
N GLU A 125 -0.10 -15.97 10.12
CA GLU A 125 0.93 -16.46 11.04
C GLU A 125 1.68 -15.30 11.72
N VAL A 126 2.07 -14.28 10.95
CA VAL A 126 2.74 -13.08 11.50
C VAL A 126 1.87 -12.33 12.51
N ILE A 127 0.57 -12.17 12.25
CA ILE A 127 -0.30 -11.45 13.18
C ILE A 127 -0.65 -12.30 14.41
N ASN A 128 -0.74 -13.62 14.26
CA ASN A 128 -0.91 -14.50 15.41
C ASN A 128 0.29 -14.43 16.37
N GLU A 129 1.52 -14.37 15.83
CA GLU A 129 2.73 -14.26 16.65
C GLU A 129 2.98 -12.85 17.19
N ALA A 130 2.70 -11.82 16.38
CA ALA A 130 3.03 -10.43 16.69
C ALA A 130 1.80 -9.51 16.51
N PRO A 131 0.73 -9.69 17.30
CA PRO A 131 -0.57 -9.04 17.06
C PRO A 131 -0.53 -7.52 17.19
N LYS A 132 0.48 -6.98 17.91
CA LYS A 132 0.68 -5.55 18.13
C LYS A 132 1.60 -4.87 17.11
N ASN A 133 2.17 -5.63 16.16
CA ASN A 133 3.06 -5.06 15.17
C ASN A 133 2.29 -4.23 14.13
N ILE A 134 2.43 -2.90 14.20
CA ILE A 134 1.68 -1.93 13.39
C ILE A 134 1.90 -2.15 11.90
N GLU A 135 3.16 -2.27 11.48
CA GLU A 135 3.49 -2.46 10.07
C GLU A 135 2.93 -3.77 9.52
N ALA A 136 3.00 -4.87 10.28
CA ALA A 136 2.40 -6.14 9.88
C ALA A 136 0.88 -6.04 9.75
N ARG A 137 0.19 -5.38 10.71
CA ARG A 137 -1.25 -5.13 10.66
C ARG A 137 -1.61 -4.33 9.41
N LEU A 138 -0.91 -3.24 9.12
CA LEU A 138 -1.11 -2.46 7.90
C LEU A 138 -0.94 -3.30 6.64
N VAL A 139 0.14 -4.08 6.56
CA VAL A 139 0.40 -4.93 5.38
C VAL A 139 -0.70 -5.96 5.21
N ARG A 140 -1.12 -6.67 6.26
CA ARG A 140 -2.21 -7.66 6.16
C ARG A 140 -3.55 -7.02 5.83
N GLY A 141 -3.86 -5.87 6.44
CA GLY A 141 -5.10 -5.14 6.19
C GLY A 141 -5.21 -4.64 4.75
N ILE A 142 -4.16 -3.99 4.25
CA ILE A 142 -4.09 -3.52 2.86
C ILE A 142 -4.15 -4.72 1.91
N ASN A 143 -3.40 -5.79 2.18
CA ASN A 143 -3.43 -6.98 1.35
C ASN A 143 -4.84 -7.56 1.23
N SER A 144 -5.49 -7.77 2.39
CA SER A 144 -6.84 -8.32 2.49
C SER A 144 -7.89 -7.44 1.80
N LEU A 145 -7.70 -6.11 1.82
CA LEU A 145 -8.58 -5.15 1.15
C LEU A 145 -8.59 -5.33 -0.38
N TYR A 146 -7.46 -5.67 -0.98
CA TYR A 146 -7.30 -5.77 -2.44
C TYR A 146 -7.45 -7.18 -3.00
N LEU A 147 -7.61 -8.19 -2.13
CA LEU A 147 -7.95 -9.55 -2.56
C LEU A 147 -9.42 -9.64 -3.01
N PRO A 148 -9.76 -10.53 -3.97
CA PRO A 148 -11.14 -10.82 -4.34
C PRO A 148 -11.95 -11.37 -3.16
N ASP A 149 -12.87 -10.55 -2.63
CA ASP A 149 -13.61 -10.90 -1.41
C ASP A 149 -14.53 -12.13 -1.59
N PHE A 150 -15.07 -12.33 -2.79
CA PHE A 150 -15.90 -13.50 -3.10
C PHE A 150 -15.14 -14.84 -3.00
N ILE A 151 -13.80 -14.82 -3.12
CA ILE A 151 -12.94 -16.01 -2.99
C ILE A 151 -12.40 -16.12 -1.58
N PHE A 152 -11.84 -15.03 -1.05
CA PHE A 152 -11.03 -15.08 0.17
C PHE A 152 -11.79 -14.65 1.44
N ARG A 153 -12.87 -13.88 1.31
CA ARG A 153 -13.72 -13.40 2.41
C ARG A 153 -12.94 -12.66 3.51
N ARG A 154 -12.11 -11.69 3.12
CA ARG A 154 -11.16 -10.99 4.02
C ARG A 154 -11.40 -9.49 4.14
N LEU A 155 -12.46 -8.96 3.52
CA LEU A 155 -12.72 -7.53 3.55
C LEU A 155 -12.96 -7.00 4.97
N ASP A 156 -13.63 -7.77 5.85
CA ASP A 156 -13.84 -7.37 7.24
C ASP A 156 -12.56 -7.46 8.09
N LEU A 157 -11.69 -8.43 7.80
CA LEU A 157 -10.35 -8.49 8.40
C LEU A 157 -9.52 -7.26 8.04
N ALA A 158 -9.64 -6.77 6.79
CA ALA A 158 -8.99 -5.53 6.39
C ALA A 158 -9.43 -4.34 7.25
N LYS A 159 -10.74 -4.22 7.50
CA LYS A 159 -11.28 -3.19 8.39
C LYS A 159 -10.71 -3.32 9.80
N GLU A 160 -10.67 -4.52 10.36
CA GLU A 160 -10.14 -4.77 11.71
C GLU A 160 -8.70 -4.27 11.85
N ASP A 161 -7.81 -4.67 10.94
CA ASP A 161 -6.40 -4.27 10.98
C ASP A 161 -6.21 -2.76 10.81
N LEU A 162 -6.96 -2.13 9.92
CA LEU A 162 -6.88 -0.68 9.70
C LEU A 162 -7.43 0.10 10.90
N GLN A 163 -8.52 -0.36 11.49
CA GLN A 163 -9.09 0.25 12.70
C GLN A 163 -8.21 0.05 13.91
N TYR A 164 -7.51 -1.08 14.04
CA TYR A 164 -6.53 -1.29 15.10
C TYR A 164 -5.48 -0.16 15.11
N VAL A 165 -4.91 0.17 13.94
CA VAL A 165 -3.90 1.23 13.82
C VAL A 165 -4.48 2.61 14.16
N ILE A 166 -5.68 2.92 13.66
CA ILE A 166 -6.35 4.20 13.95
C ILE A 166 -6.67 4.33 15.44
N ASN A 167 -7.22 3.29 16.06
CA ASN A 167 -7.56 3.28 17.48
C ASN A 167 -6.31 3.39 18.35
N LEU A 168 -5.23 2.70 17.97
CA LEU A 168 -3.95 2.81 18.66
C LEU A 168 -3.41 4.25 18.60
N ALA A 169 -3.50 4.93 17.45
CA ALA A 169 -3.08 6.32 17.32
C ALA A 169 -3.92 7.28 18.18
N ASN A 170 -5.23 7.02 18.31
CA ASN A 170 -6.11 7.83 19.16
C ASN A 170 -5.79 7.66 20.66
N ASN A 171 -5.42 6.44 21.07
CA ASN A 171 -5.12 6.15 22.47
C ASN A 171 -3.68 6.52 22.86
N ASN A 172 -2.73 6.38 21.94
CA ASN A 172 -1.33 6.74 22.14
C ASN A 172 -0.68 7.13 20.80
N SER A 173 -0.73 8.43 20.51
CA SER A 173 -0.27 9.00 19.24
C SER A 173 1.23 8.85 18.98
N GLN A 174 2.05 8.55 20.00
CA GLN A 174 3.49 8.35 19.84
C GLN A 174 3.84 6.98 19.24
N LEU A 175 2.94 6.00 19.31
CA LEU A 175 3.18 4.65 18.81
C LEU A 175 2.96 4.51 17.31
N VAL A 176 2.16 5.40 16.71
CA VAL A 176 1.77 5.33 15.30
C VAL A 176 2.29 6.59 14.61
N THR A 177 3.11 6.40 13.58
CA THR A 177 3.58 7.54 12.78
C THR A 177 2.42 8.17 12.02
N LYS A 178 2.53 9.47 11.69
CA LYS A 178 1.53 10.13 10.84
C LYS A 178 1.34 9.40 9.50
N GLU A 179 2.41 8.83 8.93
CA GLU A 179 2.37 8.09 7.66
C GLU A 179 1.58 6.79 7.77
N GLU A 180 1.76 6.05 8.86
CA GLU A 180 0.96 4.85 9.15
C GLU A 180 -0.51 5.20 9.36
N LEU A 181 -0.80 6.29 10.08
CA LEU A 181 -2.17 6.75 10.30
C LEU A 181 -2.86 7.21 8.99
N ALA A 182 -2.17 7.98 8.16
CA ALA A 182 -2.68 8.39 6.85
C ALA A 182 -2.90 7.18 5.93
N THR A 183 -1.99 6.20 5.97
CA THR A 183 -2.14 4.93 5.25
C THR A 183 -3.37 4.17 5.73
N ALA A 184 -3.60 4.09 7.04
CA ALA A 184 -4.77 3.41 7.61
C ALA A 184 -6.08 4.07 7.16
N HIS A 185 -6.19 5.40 7.29
CA HIS A 185 -7.36 6.16 6.85
C HIS A 185 -7.62 6.04 5.35
N LEU A 186 -6.58 6.15 4.51
CA LEU A 186 -6.72 6.05 3.06
C LEU A 186 -7.37 4.72 2.64
N ASN A 187 -6.89 3.63 3.24
CA ASN A 187 -7.37 2.28 2.93
C ASN A 187 -8.71 1.97 3.62
N LEU A 188 -8.99 2.52 4.81
CA LEU A 188 -10.29 2.36 5.45
C LEU A 188 -11.39 3.07 4.65
N GLY A 189 -11.06 4.21 4.04
CA GLY A 189 -11.97 4.86 3.08
C GLY A 189 -12.26 3.97 1.87
N LYS A 190 -11.26 3.25 1.34
CA LYS A 190 -11.46 2.26 0.27
C LYS A 190 -12.31 1.06 0.70
N TYR A 191 -12.16 0.59 1.93
CA TYR A 191 -13.06 -0.40 2.51
C TYR A 191 -14.52 0.09 2.49
N TYR A 192 -14.77 1.31 2.98
CA TYR A 192 -16.11 1.88 2.99
C TYR A 192 -16.68 2.10 1.58
N GLN A 193 -15.85 2.51 0.61
CA GLN A 193 -16.25 2.61 -0.79
C GLN A 193 -16.73 1.24 -1.31
N LYS A 194 -15.97 0.16 -1.09
CA LYS A 194 -16.35 -1.22 -1.49
C LYS A 194 -17.65 -1.71 -0.85
N ARG A 195 -18.02 -1.16 0.31
CA ARG A 195 -19.28 -1.47 1.02
C ARG A 195 -20.41 -0.49 0.68
N ASN A 196 -20.25 0.36 -0.35
CA ASN A 196 -21.20 1.40 -0.74
C ASN A 196 -21.49 2.42 0.37
N LYS A 197 -20.61 2.56 1.38
CA LYS A 197 -20.73 3.53 2.47
C LYS A 197 -19.98 4.81 2.14
N GLN A 198 -20.43 5.50 1.10
CA GLN A 198 -19.70 6.61 0.47
C GLN A 198 -19.38 7.76 1.43
N GLN A 199 -20.32 8.16 2.29
CA GLN A 199 -20.08 9.24 3.24
C GLN A 199 -18.97 8.89 4.25
N LEU A 200 -18.94 7.63 4.71
CA LEU A 200 -17.86 7.16 5.58
C LEU A 200 -16.53 7.17 4.82
N ALA A 201 -16.52 6.73 3.56
CA ALA A 201 -15.32 6.77 2.73
C ALA A 201 -14.75 8.20 2.60
N ILE A 202 -15.61 9.18 2.29
CA ILE A 202 -15.23 10.60 2.18
C ILE A 202 -14.68 11.12 3.51
N ASN A 203 -15.29 10.74 4.64
CA ASN A 203 -14.83 11.18 5.96
C ASN A 203 -13.41 10.66 6.25
N GLU A 204 -13.11 9.41 5.93
CA GLU A 204 -11.76 8.86 6.08
C GLU A 204 -10.73 9.58 5.19
N TRP A 205 -11.07 9.84 3.93
CA TRP A 205 -10.18 10.55 3.00
C TRP A 205 -9.97 12.02 3.38
N LYS A 206 -10.96 12.68 3.98
CA LYS A 206 -10.78 14.02 4.57
C LYS A 206 -9.75 14.00 5.71
N ARG A 207 -9.69 12.94 6.52
CA ARG A 207 -8.66 12.79 7.57
C ARG A 207 -7.26 12.69 6.96
N VAL A 208 -7.10 11.97 5.85
CA VAL A 208 -5.82 11.91 5.11
C VAL A 208 -5.39 13.30 4.65
N ILE A 209 -6.32 14.09 4.09
CA ILE A 209 -6.04 15.46 3.63
C ILE A 209 -5.66 16.36 4.81
N ALA A 210 -6.38 16.26 5.94
CA ALA A 210 -6.14 17.06 7.13
C ALA A 210 -4.77 16.76 7.79
N LEU A 211 -4.29 15.51 7.70
CA LEU A 211 -2.94 15.16 8.15
C LEU A 211 -1.85 15.87 7.33
N GLY A 212 -2.11 16.20 6.07
CA GLY A 212 -1.23 17.00 5.21
C GLY A 212 0.12 16.36 4.86
N ILE A 213 0.33 15.09 5.26
CA ILE A 213 1.57 14.35 5.05
C ILE A 213 1.45 13.42 3.84
N ASN A 214 2.59 13.10 3.20
CA ASN A 214 2.67 12.27 2.00
C ASN A 214 1.74 12.78 0.88
N GLN A 215 2.25 13.71 0.06
CA GLN A 215 1.47 14.39 -0.99
C GLN A 215 0.80 13.42 -1.98
N THR A 216 1.40 12.25 -2.20
CA THR A 216 0.80 11.19 -3.02
C THR A 216 -0.48 10.63 -2.40
N GLN A 217 -0.51 10.40 -1.08
CA GLN A 217 -1.71 9.93 -0.39
C GLN A 217 -2.79 11.01 -0.32
N VAL A 218 -2.41 12.26 -0.04
CA VAL A 218 -3.34 13.41 -0.05
C VAL A 218 -3.98 13.57 -1.42
N LYS A 219 -3.19 13.47 -2.50
CA LYS A 219 -3.70 13.52 -3.86
C LYS A 219 -4.70 12.40 -4.15
N ARG A 220 -4.34 11.15 -3.82
CA ARG A 220 -5.25 9.99 -3.99
C ARG A 220 -6.55 10.16 -3.22
N ALA A 221 -6.49 10.65 -1.99
CA ALA A 221 -7.68 10.95 -1.18
C ALA A 221 -8.60 11.96 -1.87
N LYS A 222 -8.05 13.03 -2.46
CA LYS A 222 -8.81 14.01 -3.25
C LYS A 222 -9.43 13.38 -4.49
N GLU A 223 -8.67 12.59 -5.25
CA GLU A 223 -9.14 11.88 -6.44
C GLU A 223 -10.32 10.96 -6.10
N TYR A 224 -10.23 10.17 -5.03
CA TYR A 224 -11.31 9.28 -4.61
C TYR A 224 -12.58 10.03 -4.16
N ILE A 225 -12.44 11.19 -3.51
CA ILE A 225 -13.59 12.04 -3.17
C ILE A 225 -14.28 12.54 -4.44
N VAL A 226 -13.52 12.95 -5.46
CA VAL A 226 -14.08 13.40 -6.74
C VAL A 226 -14.78 12.26 -7.45
N GLU A 227 -14.14 11.08 -7.55
CA GLU A 227 -14.70 9.87 -8.17
C GLU A 227 -16.08 9.50 -7.62
N ILE A 228 -16.23 9.49 -6.28
CA ILE A 228 -17.53 9.22 -5.64
C ILE A 228 -18.57 10.29 -5.99
N LYS A 229 -18.19 11.57 -6.04
CA LYS A 229 -19.13 12.66 -6.31
C LYS A 229 -19.61 12.71 -7.76
N THR A 230 -18.84 12.16 -8.70
CA THR A 230 -19.19 12.12 -10.12
C THR A 230 -19.97 10.87 -10.53
N THR A 231 -20.05 9.87 -9.66
CA THR A 231 -20.72 8.58 -9.93
C THR A 231 -22.08 8.45 -9.23
N ASN A 232 -22.50 9.46 -8.47
CA ASN A 232 -23.84 9.63 -7.92
C ASN A 232 -24.54 10.82 -8.58
#